data_AF-A0A1G2MSB7-F1
#
_entry.id   AF-A0A1G2MSB7-F1
#
_cell.length_a   1.000
_cell.length_b   1.000
_cell.length_c   1.000
_cell.angle_alpha   90.00
_cell.angle_beta   90.00
_cell.angle_gamma   90.00
#
_symmetry.space_group_name_H-M   'P 1'
#
loop_
_entity.id
_entity.type
_entity.pdbx_description
1 polymer ?
#
loop_
_entity_poly.entity_id
_entity_poly.type
_entity_poly.pdbx_seq_one_letter_code
_entity_poly.pdbx_strand_id
1 'polypeptide(L)'
;MLKGILKISVKNADGSPLSLVNAYNDKCFWVYQGPVLSNLADLLRALKSMTDAQFAHHASPEKNDFAAWVEEVLRDSECARLLKKGATLKKATTVVEERLKDYYSA
;
A
#
# COMPACT_ATOMS: atom_id res chain seq x y z
N MET A 1 -11.31 5.47 -16.19
CA MET A 1 -11.50 6.93 -16.04
C MET A 1 -12.05 7.22 -14.64
N LEU A 2 -11.21 7.35 -13.62
CA LEU A 2 -11.64 7.84 -12.31
C LEU A 2 -11.56 9.37 -12.36
N LYS A 3 -12.72 10.02 -12.52
CA LYS A 3 -12.86 11.47 -12.51
C LYS A 3 -12.66 11.98 -11.07
N GLY A 4 -11.70 12.89 -10.87
CA GLY A 4 -11.81 13.93 -9.84
C GLY A 4 -11.33 13.60 -8.42
N ILE A 5 -10.20 12.91 -8.24
CA ILE A 5 -9.41 13.07 -7.01
C ILE A 5 -8.36 14.13 -7.32
N LEU A 6 -8.48 15.30 -6.70
CA LEU A 6 -7.42 16.32 -6.73
C LEU A 6 -6.14 15.61 -6.23
N LYS A 7 -5.12 15.45 -7.09
CA LYS A 7 -3.81 14.92 -6.68
C LYS A 7 -3.11 15.98 -5.84
N ILE A 8 -3.48 16.09 -4.57
CA ILE A 8 -2.71 16.87 -3.60
C ILE A 8 -1.58 15.94 -3.18
N SER A 9 -0.35 16.20 -3.65
CA SER A 9 0.80 15.49 -3.14
C SER A 9 1.01 15.91 -1.70
N VAL A 10 0.88 14.96 -0.78
CA VAL A 10 1.03 15.23 0.65
C VAL A 10 2.51 15.34 0.97
N LYS A 11 2.89 16.44 1.63
CA LYS A 11 4.26 16.74 2.04
C LYS A 11 4.28 17.02 3.53
N ASN A 12 5.45 16.91 4.14
CA ASN A 12 5.65 17.41 5.51
C ASN A 12 5.46 18.94 5.54
N ALA A 13 5.37 19.52 6.74
CA ALA A 13 5.15 20.95 6.92
C ALA A 13 6.23 21.84 6.26
N ASP A 14 7.44 21.30 6.07
CA ASP A 14 8.57 21.95 5.40
C ASP A 14 8.59 21.76 3.87
N GLY A 15 7.59 21.07 3.30
CA GLY A 15 7.49 20.79 1.87
C GLY A 15 8.32 19.61 1.38
N SER A 16 9.00 18.88 2.28
CA SER A 16 9.71 17.64 1.95
C SER A 16 8.73 16.47 1.72
N PRO A 17 9.12 15.44 0.93
CA PRO A 17 8.33 14.23 0.76
C PRO A 17 8.10 13.49 2.09
N LEU A 18 7.03 12.70 2.16
CA LEU A 18 6.78 11.83 3.30
C LEU A 18 7.93 10.81 3.46
N SER A 19 8.24 10.46 4.70
CA SER A 19 9.19 9.39 4.99
C SER A 19 8.48 8.04 5.04
N LEU A 20 9.08 7.01 4.43
CA LEU A 20 8.57 5.64 4.53
C LEU A 20 8.67 5.16 5.98
N VAL A 21 7.57 4.61 6.49
CA VAL A 21 7.56 3.86 7.75
C VAL A 21 8.03 2.44 7.47
N ASN A 22 8.95 1.94 8.31
CA ASN A 22 9.42 0.56 8.28
C ASN A 22 8.86 -0.18 9.50
N ALA A 23 8.19 -1.30 9.24
CA ALA A 23 7.84 -2.31 10.22
C ALA A 23 9.06 -3.18 10.55
N TYR A 24 9.08 -3.73 11.76
CA TYR A 24 10.12 -4.63 12.23
C TYR A 24 9.48 -5.85 12.90
N ASN A 25 10.19 -6.97 12.88
CA ASN A 25 9.83 -8.19 13.61
C ASN A 25 8.40 -8.67 13.29
N ASP A 26 7.58 -8.85 14.34
CA ASP A 26 6.20 -9.32 14.28
C ASP A 26 5.23 -8.32 13.62
N LYS A 27 5.67 -7.08 13.36
CA LYS A 27 4.88 -6.07 12.65
C LYS A 27 5.06 -6.11 11.14
N CYS A 28 6.00 -6.88 10.61
CA CYS A 28 6.13 -7.07 9.17
C CYS A 28 4.93 -7.84 8.61
N PHE A 29 4.63 -7.65 7.32
CA PHE A 29 3.56 -8.38 6.65
C PHE A 29 4.09 -9.70 6.07
N TRP A 30 3.40 -10.80 6.33
CA TRP A 30 3.78 -12.12 5.85
C TRP A 30 2.89 -12.54 4.68
N VAL A 31 3.41 -12.44 3.46
CA VAL A 31 2.66 -12.84 2.26
C VAL A 31 2.51 -14.36 2.23
N TYR A 32 1.34 -14.84 1.81
CA TYR A 32 1.04 -16.27 1.77
C TYR A 32 1.93 -16.94 0.73
N GLN A 33 2.78 -17.87 1.18
CA GLN A 33 3.82 -18.49 0.36
C GLN A 33 4.67 -17.45 -0.41
N GLY A 34 5.01 -16.33 0.24
CA GLY A 34 5.66 -15.19 -0.39
C GLY A 34 6.66 -14.48 0.53
N PRO A 35 7.15 -13.31 0.11
CA PRO A 35 8.12 -12.54 0.88
C PRO A 35 7.51 -11.92 2.15
N VAL A 36 8.39 -11.54 3.07
CA VAL A 36 8.05 -10.67 4.20
C VAL A 36 8.23 -9.22 3.79
N LEU A 37 7.26 -8.36 4.09
CA LEU A 37 7.24 -6.95 3.71
C LEU A 37 7.44 -6.07 4.93
N SER A 38 8.34 -5.10 4.83
CA SER A 38 8.63 -4.17 5.93
C SER A 38 8.00 -2.81 5.70
N ASN A 39 7.71 -2.40 4.46
CA ASN A 39 7.17 -1.08 4.16
C ASN A 39 6.32 -1.06 2.89
N LEU A 40 5.86 0.13 2.53
CA LEU A 40 5.00 0.36 1.36
C LEU A 40 5.72 0.06 0.03
N ALA A 41 7.04 0.25 -0.05
CA ALA A 41 7.83 -0.07 -1.23
C ALA A 41 7.98 -1.58 -1.43
N ASP A 42 8.16 -2.35 -0.35
CA ASP A 42 8.13 -3.81 -0.38
C ASP A 42 6.78 -4.32 -0.88
N LEU A 43 5.68 -3.72 -0.38
CA LEU A 43 4.34 -4.05 -0.83
C LEU A 43 4.17 -3.81 -2.33
N LEU A 44 4.65 -2.69 -2.88
CA LEU A 44 4.58 -2.46 -4.33
C LEU A 44 5.33 -3.55 -5.12
N ARG A 45 6.55 -3.91 -4.66
CA ARG A 45 7.35 -4.95 -5.32
C ARG A 45 6.63 -6.29 -5.30
N ALA A 46 6.05 -6.67 -4.16
CA ALA A 46 5.28 -7.90 -4.03
C ALA A 46 4.01 -7.87 -4.88
N LEU A 47 3.27 -6.76 -4.93
CA LEU A 47 2.06 -6.63 -5.76
C LEU A 47 2.35 -6.72 -7.26
N LYS A 48 3.57 -6.36 -7.70
CA LYS A 48 3.98 -6.49 -9.11
C LYS A 48 4.33 -7.93 -9.51
N SER A 49 4.62 -8.82 -8.56
CA SER A 49 5.07 -10.19 -8.84
C SER A 49 4.18 -11.30 -8.26
N MET A 50 3.28 -10.99 -7.33
CA MET A 50 2.40 -11.98 -6.71
C MET A 50 1.36 -12.50 -7.69
N THR A 51 0.95 -13.75 -7.48
CA THR A 51 -0.17 -14.36 -8.21
C THR A 51 -1.52 -13.88 -7.67
N ASP A 52 -2.58 -14.01 -8.48
CA ASP A 52 -3.95 -13.71 -8.03
C ASP A 52 -4.36 -14.56 -6.81
N ALA A 53 -3.88 -15.81 -6.73
CA ALA A 53 -4.13 -16.69 -5.58
C ALA A 53 -3.48 -16.18 -4.29
N GLN A 54 -2.24 -15.68 -4.37
CA GLN A 54 -1.58 -15.05 -3.22
C GLN A 54 -2.29 -13.77 -2.80
N PHE A 55 -2.72 -12.95 -3.76
CA PHE A 55 -3.50 -11.74 -3.46
C PHE A 55 -4.84 -12.08 -2.80
N ALA A 56 -5.59 -13.02 -3.35
CA ALA A 56 -6.92 -13.43 -2.87
C ALA A 56 -6.89 -14.02 -1.45
N HIS A 57 -5.75 -14.54 -1.00
CA HIS A 57 -5.59 -14.99 0.39
C HIS A 57 -5.71 -13.83 1.40
N HIS A 58 -5.26 -12.64 1.01
CA HIS A 58 -5.15 -11.45 1.86
C HIS A 58 -6.25 -10.43 1.58
N ALA A 59 -6.77 -10.37 0.36
CA ALA A 59 -7.73 -9.38 -0.06
C ALA A 59 -8.89 -9.99 -0.85
N SER A 60 -10.11 -9.70 -0.41
CA SER A 60 -11.38 -10.05 -1.03
C SER A 60 -12.31 -8.82 -1.01
N PRO A 61 -13.55 -8.90 -1.52
CA PRO A 61 -14.52 -7.83 -1.34
C PRO A 61 -14.86 -7.51 0.13
N GLU A 62 -14.72 -8.48 1.02
CA GLU A 62 -15.11 -8.39 2.44
C GLU A 62 -13.93 -8.00 3.35
N LYS A 63 -12.69 -8.32 2.98
CA LYS A 63 -11.49 -8.01 3.77
C LYS A 63 -10.33 -7.52 2.92
N ASN A 64 -9.42 -6.76 3.51
CA ASN A 64 -8.15 -6.42 2.88
C ASN A 64 -7.06 -6.27 3.94
N ASP A 65 -6.31 -7.35 4.14
CA ASP A 65 -5.29 -7.46 5.18
C ASP A 65 -4.12 -6.49 4.89
N PHE A 66 -3.82 -6.21 3.62
CA PHE A 66 -2.85 -5.17 3.25
C PHE A 66 -3.30 -3.78 3.71
N ALA A 67 -4.58 -3.46 3.54
CA ALA A 67 -5.11 -2.17 3.98
C ALA A 67 -5.05 -2.02 5.50
N ALA A 68 -5.40 -3.06 6.25
CA ALA A 68 -5.29 -3.05 7.71
C ALA A 68 -3.84 -2.84 8.16
N TRP A 69 -2.89 -3.58 7.58
CA TRP A 69 -1.47 -3.43 7.88
C TRP A 69 -0.93 -2.03 7.55
N VAL A 70 -1.29 -1.48 6.39
CA VAL A 70 -0.86 -0.12 5.99
C VAL A 70 -1.42 0.95 6.93
N GLU A 71 -2.66 0.79 7.42
CA GLU A 71 -3.29 1.71 8.36
C GLU A 71 -2.65 1.64 9.76
N GLU A 72 -2.52 0.41 10.28
CA GLU A 72 -2.18 0.19 11.68
C GLU A 72 -0.68 0.18 11.94
N VAL A 73 0.11 -0.29 10.99
CA VAL A 73 1.57 -0.42 11.14
C VAL A 73 2.29 0.71 10.42
N LEU A 74 1.98 0.95 9.14
CA LEU A 74 2.66 1.97 8.35
C LEU A 74 2.09 3.39 8.55
N ARG A 75 0.96 3.50 9.28
CA ARG A 75 0.29 4.76 9.61
C ARG A 75 -0.11 5.61 8.38
N ASP A 76 -0.38 4.97 7.25
CA ASP A 76 -0.86 5.63 6.03
C ASP A 76 -2.35 5.35 5.80
N SER A 77 -3.20 6.06 6.54
CA SER A 77 -4.65 5.88 6.50
C SER A 77 -5.26 6.20 5.13
N GLU A 78 -4.67 7.10 4.34
CA GLU A 78 -5.17 7.43 3.01
C GLU A 78 -4.89 6.29 2.02
N CYS A 79 -3.69 5.71 2.04
CA CYS A 79 -3.38 4.52 1.25
C CYS A 79 -4.28 3.35 1.64
N ALA A 80 -4.43 3.09 2.94
CA ALA A 80 -5.31 2.04 3.44
C ALA A 80 -6.76 2.22 2.96
N ARG A 81 -7.30 3.44 3.03
CA ARG A 81 -8.64 3.78 2.55
C ARG A 81 -8.80 3.51 1.04
N LEU A 82 -7.76 3.75 0.25
CA LEU A 82 -7.76 3.46 -1.19
C LEU A 82 -7.62 1.97 -1.47
N LEU A 83 -6.77 1.25 -0.72
CA LEU A 83 -6.62 -0.20 -0.82
C LEU A 83 -7.93 -0.95 -0.48
N LYS A 84 -8.68 -0.51 0.53
CA LYS A 84 -10.02 -1.06 0.86
C LYS A 84 -10.99 -1.01 -0.33
N LYS A 85 -10.84 -0.03 -1.24
CA LYS A 85 -11.65 0.08 -2.48
C LYS A 85 -11.10 -0.75 -3.64
N GLY A 86 -9.84 -1.19 -3.55
CA GLY A 86 -9.12 -1.94 -4.57
C GLY A 86 -9.21 -3.45 -4.37
N ALA A 87 -10.34 -4.06 -4.75
CA ALA A 87 -10.56 -5.51 -4.61
C ALA A 87 -9.81 -6.39 -5.64
N THR A 88 -8.88 -5.83 -6.42
CA THR A 88 -8.11 -6.61 -7.39
C THR A 88 -6.64 -6.26 -7.30
N LEU A 89 -5.78 -7.24 -7.60
CA LEU A 89 -4.33 -7.08 -7.61
C LEU A 89 -3.91 -5.84 -8.41
N LYS A 90 -4.39 -5.71 -9.65
CA LYS A 90 -4.12 -4.55 -10.51
C LYS A 90 -4.49 -3.21 -9.87
N LYS A 91 -5.67 -3.11 -9.24
CA LYS A 91 -6.11 -1.86 -8.58
C LYS A 91 -5.24 -1.56 -7.36
N ALA A 92 -4.92 -2.57 -6.55
CA ALA A 92 -4.03 -2.41 -5.40
C ALA A 92 -2.64 -1.93 -5.84
N THR A 93 -2.06 -2.53 -6.89
CA THR A 93 -0.78 -2.08 -7.47
C THR A 93 -0.81 -0.60 -7.86
N THR A 94 -1.84 -0.17 -8.59
CA THR A 94 -1.97 1.25 -8.98
C THR A 94 -2.13 2.18 -7.77
N VAL A 95 -2.89 1.78 -6.75
CA VAL A 95 -3.06 2.58 -5.52
C VAL A 95 -1.72 2.81 -4.82
N VAL A 96 -0.95 1.73 -4.61
CA VAL A 96 0.34 1.81 -3.92
C VAL A 96 1.37 2.57 -4.76
N GLU A 97 1.41 2.34 -6.07
CA GLU A 97 2.32 3.04 -6.99
C GLU A 97 2.06 4.55 -7.04
N GLU A 98 0.79 4.97 -7.11
CA GLU A 98 0.46 6.39 -7.06
C GLU A 98 0.78 7.00 -5.69
N ARG A 99 0.52 6.27 -4.61
CA ARG A 99 0.80 6.76 -3.25
C ARG A 99 2.29 6.96 -2.98
N LEU A 100 3.15 6.08 -3.49
CA LEU A 100 4.60 6.18 -3.30
C LEU A 100 5.22 7.46 -3.90
N LYS A 101 4.54 8.13 -4.84
CA LYS A 101 4.97 9.43 -5.36
C LYS A 101 4.99 10.54 -4.31
N ASP A 102 4.23 10.39 -3.22
CA ASP A 102 4.27 11.34 -2.10
C ASP A 102 5.47 11.11 -1.17
N TYR A 103 6.14 9.96 -1.30
CA TYR A 103 7.29 9.57 -0.48
C TYR A 103 8.63 9.81 -1.17
N TYR A 104 8.62 9.87 -2.50
CA TYR A 104 9.81 10.15 -3.28
C TYR A 104 9.79 11.61 -3.72
N SER A 105 10.94 12.26 -3.68
CA SER A 105 11.10 13.58 -4.31
C SER A 105 10.68 13.48 -5.77
N ALA A 106 9.72 14.30 -6.17
CA ALA A 106 9.33 14.48 -7.57
C ALA A 106 10.47 15.07 -8.39
#